data_AF-A0A7R9CUC6-F1
#
_entry.id   AF-A0A7R9CUC6-F1
#
_cell.length_a   1.000
_cell.length_b   1.000
_cell.length_c   1.000
_cell.angle_alpha   90.00
_cell.angle_beta   90.00
_cell.angle_gamma   90.00
#
_symmetry.space_group_name_H-M   'P 1'
#
loop_
_entity.id
_entity.type
_entity.pdbx_description
1 polymer ?
#
loop_
_entity_poly.entity_id
_entity_poly.type
_entity_poly.pdbx_seq_one_letter_code
_entity_poly.pdbx_strand_id
1 'polypeptide(L)'
;MGLMKLGDGGGGNETFVLLAGVSGGSRKGAAFAERKRVVSVALRTYLKLMRCCWVCDGYAESSDTYYERPIVSQVISYHSHLQLRRTAMLLTDENVKAVIDALSKNIITKKISGITDIDKRHELLRKINFFLVLNSDLSMVDELIDDQNYGHLANCAPLLSLPLLMEVVWGLSLLEYLAETIVFAPPCLIIELLDAALAKINSLQPESILEPLNKLSHSVFLRVQTLKDSDPNIKYIKLKIFSLFETLLSYFMGANAVKLQSWTTDQLNTHAGYAMESLLQMLCNCLSSYSAPSLRKEELVQMYDVHYSYDCSKLCQGEKVQDISTEHFIDELLSVCKSNFSAITVDKWLFWTECDSQTEPNKNLQCVLAEKMYICLDLLKLAKRRGSLVEELTQIMCSMARKPRDEDDEIKEANKETIIQNVSDLNKTRKKWFKVLLNTEDLLFDESCIYCLENNMELIDFEDFKYIFEIALSVIENTSDVERCERLKFLVLNAFKLLDIKSQLLILCPFLKKHGLKSVFLTKSFNVTLTEVLNKAVAASEEEENDRSEHRLENSRKFTEPSKKLEKRIQVFWLAAVRLDEFYHP
;
A
#
# COMPACT_ATOMS: atom_id res chain seq x y z
N MET A 1 23.20 -12.53 62.56
CA MET A 1 22.45 -13.80 62.69
C MET A 1 21.36 -13.58 63.71
N GLY A 2 20.10 -13.68 63.30
CA GLY A 2 18.96 -13.61 64.20
C GLY A 2 17.85 -14.49 63.63
N LEU A 3 17.37 -15.45 64.42
CA LEU A 3 16.21 -16.27 64.11
C LEU A 3 14.99 -15.58 64.70
N MET A 4 14.00 -15.26 63.87
CA MET A 4 12.70 -14.79 64.32
C MET A 4 11.69 -15.92 64.09
N LYS A 5 11.06 -16.37 65.18
CA LYS A 5 10.03 -17.42 65.19
C LYS A 5 8.67 -16.73 65.22
N LEU A 6 7.82 -16.98 64.21
CA LEU A 6 6.40 -16.67 64.25
C LEU A 6 5.66 -18.01 64.36
N GLY A 7 5.07 -18.27 65.54
CA GLY A 7 4.03 -19.31 65.70
C GLY A 7 2.69 -18.78 65.16
N ASP A 8 1.59 -19.52 65.16
CA ASP A 8 1.34 -20.92 65.52
C ASP A 8 0.04 -21.26 64.76
N GLY A 9 -0.03 -22.39 64.04
CA GLY A 9 -1.22 -22.68 63.23
C GLY A 9 -1.10 -23.82 62.24
N GLY A 10 -0.85 -25.03 62.75
CA GLY A 10 -1.33 -26.33 62.23
C GLY A 10 -1.29 -26.61 60.72
N GLY A 11 -0.27 -27.35 60.29
CA GLY A 11 -0.43 -28.39 59.27
C GLY A 11 0.38 -28.24 57.97
N GLY A 12 1.64 -28.67 57.99
CA GLY A 12 2.23 -29.44 56.87
C GLY A 12 2.99 -28.68 55.77
N ASN A 13 4.19 -28.16 56.10
CA ASN A 13 5.48 -28.26 55.37
C ASN A 13 6.38 -27.06 55.71
N GLU A 14 7.24 -27.24 56.71
CA GLU A 14 8.26 -26.26 57.08
C GLU A 14 9.36 -26.23 56.01
N THR A 15 9.43 -25.13 55.25
CA THR A 15 10.52 -24.88 54.31
C THR A 15 11.53 -23.95 54.98
N PHE A 16 12.71 -24.48 55.34
CA PHE A 16 13.83 -23.65 55.81
C PHE A 16 14.49 -22.95 54.63
N VAL A 17 14.30 -21.63 54.50
CA VAL A 17 15.04 -20.80 53.55
C VAL A 17 16.36 -20.37 54.20
N LEU A 18 17.47 -20.94 53.72
CA LEU A 18 18.82 -20.46 53.99
C LEU A 18 19.01 -19.11 53.26
N LEU A 19 18.78 -17.99 53.95
CA LEU A 19 19.22 -16.69 53.49
C LEU A 19 20.74 -16.57 53.68
N ALA A 20 21.48 -17.00 52.65
CA ALA A 20 22.88 -16.65 52.51
C ALA A 20 22.97 -15.14 52.22
N GLY A 21 23.28 -14.36 53.25
CA GLY A 21 23.72 -12.97 53.09
C GLY A 21 25.00 -12.95 52.27
N VAL A 22 24.91 -12.54 51.00
CA VAL A 22 26.08 -12.27 50.16
C VAL A 22 26.16 -10.76 49.94
N SER A 23 27.01 -10.11 50.72
CA SER A 23 27.61 -8.84 50.34
C SER A 23 28.45 -9.07 49.08
N GLY A 24 28.09 -8.44 47.97
CA GLY A 24 28.83 -8.64 46.71
C GLY A 24 28.40 -7.73 45.58
N GLY A 25 28.83 -6.47 45.63
CA GLY A 25 28.70 -5.50 44.53
C GLY A 25 29.36 -5.93 43.20
N SER A 26 30.18 -6.99 43.22
CA SER A 26 30.86 -7.54 42.03
C SER A 26 30.10 -8.66 41.29
N ARG A 27 29.08 -9.30 41.89
CA ARG A 27 28.38 -10.45 41.25
C ARG A 27 27.26 -10.05 40.30
N LYS A 28 26.66 -8.86 40.48
CA LYS A 28 25.62 -8.35 39.57
C LYS A 28 26.16 -8.11 38.15
N GLY A 29 27.39 -7.59 38.04
CA GLY A 29 28.06 -7.37 36.75
C GLY A 29 28.36 -8.67 35.99
N ALA A 30 28.87 -9.70 36.70
CA ALA A 30 29.17 -11.00 36.09
C ALA A 30 27.90 -11.74 35.64
N ALA A 31 26.85 -11.77 36.47
CA ALA A 31 25.57 -12.38 36.11
C ALA A 31 24.84 -11.63 34.98
N PHE A 32 25.09 -10.33 34.83
CA PHE A 32 24.56 -9.52 33.74
C PHE A 32 25.34 -9.73 32.43
N ALA A 33 26.68 -9.78 32.50
CA ALA A 33 27.54 -10.09 31.36
C ALA A 33 27.27 -11.50 30.80
N GLU A 34 27.06 -12.48 31.68
CA GLU A 34 26.73 -13.85 31.28
C GLU A 34 25.34 -13.93 30.62
N ARG A 35 24.34 -13.19 31.14
CA ARG A 35 23.02 -13.07 30.49
C ARG A 35 23.11 -12.48 29.08
N LYS A 36 23.87 -11.39 28.89
CA LYS A 36 24.12 -10.80 27.56
C LYS A 36 24.82 -11.79 26.62
N ARG A 37 25.76 -12.59 27.14
CA ARG A 37 26.46 -13.62 26.37
C ARG A 37 25.51 -14.73 25.91
N VAL A 38 24.66 -15.24 26.80
CA VAL A 38 23.67 -16.29 26.50
C VAL A 38 22.68 -15.82 25.45
N VAL A 39 22.10 -14.62 25.62
CA VAL A 39 21.19 -14.01 24.62
C VAL A 39 21.90 -13.86 23.27
N SER A 40 23.14 -13.37 23.26
CA SER A 40 23.94 -13.22 22.04
C SER A 40 24.24 -14.55 21.33
N VAL A 41 24.44 -15.64 22.08
CA VAL A 41 24.66 -16.98 21.51
C VAL A 41 23.36 -17.53 20.95
N ALA A 42 22.27 -17.48 21.70
CA ALA A 42 20.97 -17.98 21.27
C ALA A 42 20.48 -17.25 20.01
N LEU A 43 20.68 -15.94 19.94
CA LEU A 43 20.30 -15.12 18.79
C LEU A 43 21.21 -15.36 17.57
N ARG A 44 22.51 -15.63 17.78
CA ARG A 44 23.39 -16.11 16.72
C ARG A 44 22.98 -17.49 16.20
N THR A 45 22.51 -18.37 17.08
CA THR A 45 21.97 -19.68 16.70
C THR A 45 20.67 -19.49 15.90
N TYR A 46 19.75 -18.65 16.36
CA TYR A 46 18.52 -18.28 15.65
C TYR A 46 18.81 -17.77 14.23
N LEU A 47 19.78 -16.86 14.10
CA LEU A 47 20.19 -16.31 12.81
C LEU A 47 20.93 -17.31 11.92
N LYS A 48 21.68 -18.26 12.50
CA LYS A 48 22.31 -19.35 11.74
C LYS A 48 21.25 -20.33 11.24
N LEU A 49 20.27 -20.67 12.06
CA LEU A 49 19.15 -21.53 11.69
C LEU A 49 18.29 -20.89 10.60
N MET A 50 17.93 -19.60 10.74
CA MET A 50 17.27 -18.86 9.65
C MET A 50 18.10 -18.86 8.35
N ARG A 51 19.44 -18.88 8.42
CA ARG A 51 20.28 -19.01 7.21
C ARG A 51 20.27 -20.44 6.66
N CYS A 52 20.32 -21.45 7.51
CA CYS A 52 20.40 -22.85 7.10
C CYS A 52 19.07 -23.36 6.55
N CYS A 53 17.96 -23.09 7.23
CA CYS A 53 16.63 -23.50 6.76
C CYS A 53 16.30 -22.86 5.41
N TRP A 54 16.65 -21.59 5.19
CA TRP A 54 16.33 -20.89 3.94
C TRP A 54 17.24 -21.17 2.76
N VAL A 55 18.48 -21.64 2.97
CA VAL A 55 19.32 -22.11 1.85
C VAL A 55 18.81 -23.46 1.33
N CYS A 56 18.05 -24.20 2.12
CA CYS A 56 17.51 -25.51 1.72
C CYS A 56 16.21 -25.43 0.90
N ASP A 57 15.39 -24.38 1.04
CA ASP A 57 14.16 -24.23 0.23
C ASP A 57 14.46 -24.09 -1.27
N GLY A 58 15.59 -23.51 -1.66
CA GLY A 58 16.01 -23.45 -3.06
C GLY A 58 16.49 -24.78 -3.67
N TYR A 59 16.62 -25.84 -2.86
CA TYR A 59 17.06 -27.17 -3.29
C TYR A 59 16.00 -28.27 -3.12
N ALA A 60 14.89 -27.97 -2.43
CA ALA A 60 13.87 -28.95 -2.08
C ALA A 60 12.99 -29.40 -3.27
N GLU A 61 13.02 -28.70 -4.41
CA GLU A 61 12.25 -29.08 -5.61
C GLU A 61 12.83 -30.28 -6.37
N SER A 62 13.93 -30.93 -5.91
CA SER A 62 14.63 -31.94 -6.74
C SER A 62 15.12 -33.23 -6.07
N SER A 63 14.76 -33.57 -4.82
CA SER A 63 15.26 -34.82 -4.24
C SER A 63 14.36 -35.51 -3.22
N ASP A 64 13.97 -36.76 -3.54
CA ASP A 64 13.20 -37.74 -2.74
C ASP A 64 13.93 -38.27 -1.48
N THR A 65 14.72 -37.46 -0.76
CA THR A 65 15.47 -37.93 0.42
C THR A 65 15.05 -37.23 1.71
N TYR A 66 13.91 -37.63 2.25
CA TYR A 66 13.25 -36.99 3.39
C TYR A 66 13.64 -37.52 4.80
N TYR A 67 14.55 -38.49 4.94
CA TYR A 67 14.61 -39.29 6.19
C TYR A 67 15.79 -39.07 7.16
N GLU A 68 16.79 -38.24 6.89
CA GLU A 68 17.99 -38.16 7.77
C GLU A 68 18.29 -36.78 8.42
N ARG A 69 17.32 -35.86 8.50
CA ARG A 69 17.48 -34.55 9.18
C ARG A 69 17.08 -34.40 10.67
N PRO A 70 16.49 -35.37 11.42
CA PRO A 70 15.98 -35.07 12.78
C PRO A 70 17.07 -34.86 13.86
N ILE A 71 18.25 -35.50 13.74
CA ILE A 71 19.12 -35.73 14.89
C ILE A 71 19.97 -34.50 15.27
N VAL A 72 20.37 -33.67 14.29
CA VAL A 72 21.18 -32.46 14.55
C VAL A 72 20.33 -31.29 15.04
N SER A 73 19.07 -31.21 14.61
CA SER A 73 18.07 -30.24 15.07
C SER A 73 17.72 -30.44 16.56
N GLN A 74 17.46 -31.69 16.95
CA GLN A 74 17.01 -32.03 18.31
C GLN A 74 18.05 -31.72 19.41
N VAL A 75 19.35 -31.93 19.16
CA VAL A 75 20.41 -31.73 20.17
C VAL A 75 20.76 -30.25 20.35
N ILE A 76 20.75 -29.45 19.28
CA ILE A 76 21.01 -28.00 19.34
C ILE A 76 19.80 -27.25 19.92
N SER A 77 18.59 -27.72 19.63
CA SER A 77 17.33 -27.19 20.19
C SER A 77 17.31 -27.36 21.71
N TYR A 78 17.50 -28.58 22.26
CA TYR A 78 17.28 -28.85 23.69
C TYR A 78 18.12 -27.99 24.65
N HIS A 79 19.41 -27.78 24.36
CA HIS A 79 20.31 -27.00 25.22
C HIS A 79 20.06 -25.48 25.10
N SER A 80 19.67 -25.00 23.91
CA SER A 80 19.30 -23.60 23.67
C SER A 80 17.92 -23.27 24.26
N HIS A 81 17.01 -24.25 24.25
CA HIS A 81 15.63 -24.18 24.73
C HIS A 81 15.56 -23.97 26.24
N LEU A 82 16.34 -24.72 27.02
CA LEU A 82 16.41 -24.56 28.48
C LEU A 82 17.02 -23.22 28.93
N GLN A 83 17.96 -22.67 28.14
CA GLN A 83 18.62 -21.39 28.42
C GLN A 83 17.70 -20.19 28.12
N LEU A 84 17.00 -20.20 26.98
CA LEU A 84 16.08 -19.12 26.63
C LEU A 84 14.81 -19.12 27.47
N ARG A 85 14.25 -20.29 27.82
CA ARG A 85 13.08 -20.38 28.72
C ARG A 85 13.39 -19.80 30.12
N ARG A 86 14.61 -20.01 30.62
CA ARG A 86 15.10 -19.38 31.86
C ARG A 86 15.37 -17.87 31.73
N THR A 87 15.70 -17.41 30.53
CA THR A 87 15.95 -15.99 30.25
C THR A 87 14.64 -15.22 30.00
N ALA A 88 13.63 -15.87 29.43
CA ALA A 88 12.28 -15.34 29.24
C ALA A 88 11.52 -15.15 30.57
N MET A 89 11.80 -15.97 31.60
CA MET A 89 11.33 -15.72 32.97
C MET A 89 11.96 -14.47 33.61
N LEU A 90 12.94 -13.84 32.98
CA LEU A 90 13.63 -12.63 33.44
C LEU A 90 13.73 -11.58 32.30
N LEU A 91 12.64 -11.39 31.57
CA LEU A 91 12.49 -10.33 30.56
C LEU A 91 12.63 -8.96 31.23
N THR A 92 13.82 -8.39 31.18
CA THR A 92 14.02 -6.95 31.40
C THR A 92 13.92 -6.25 30.05
N ASP A 93 13.40 -5.03 30.03
CA ASP A 93 13.27 -4.22 28.81
C ASP A 93 14.59 -4.11 28.03
N GLU A 94 15.72 -4.06 28.74
CA GLU A 94 17.06 -4.06 28.15
C GLU A 94 17.40 -5.33 27.36
N ASN A 95 16.94 -6.50 27.82
CA ASN A 95 17.20 -7.78 27.15
C ASN A 95 16.33 -7.90 25.91
N VAL A 96 15.07 -7.49 26.00
CA VAL A 96 14.15 -7.43 24.84
C VAL A 96 14.72 -6.51 23.77
N LYS A 97 15.12 -5.31 24.16
CA LYS A 97 15.75 -4.34 23.25
C LYS A 97 17.02 -4.90 22.60
N ALA A 98 17.89 -5.57 23.37
CA ALA A 98 19.08 -6.19 22.83
C ALA A 98 18.77 -7.31 21.82
N VAL A 99 17.68 -8.06 22.03
CA VAL A 99 17.20 -9.07 21.07
C VAL A 99 16.72 -8.39 19.79
N ILE A 100 15.86 -7.39 19.90
CA ILE A 100 15.34 -6.62 18.76
C ILE A 100 16.49 -5.98 17.98
N ASP A 101 17.40 -5.27 18.64
CA ASP A 101 18.55 -4.61 18.00
C ASP A 101 19.43 -5.61 17.25
N ALA A 102 19.65 -6.80 17.83
CA ALA A 102 20.44 -7.83 17.19
C ALA A 102 19.72 -8.48 16.00
N LEU A 103 18.40 -8.68 16.09
CA LEU A 103 17.59 -9.15 14.96
C LEU A 103 17.54 -8.08 13.85
N SER A 104 17.19 -6.84 14.18
CA SER A 104 17.21 -5.67 13.29
C SER A 104 18.53 -5.56 12.55
N LYS A 105 19.67 -5.58 13.27
CA LYS A 105 20.99 -5.47 12.66
C LYS A 105 21.32 -6.60 11.67
N ASN A 106 20.80 -7.80 11.89
CA ASN A 106 21.08 -8.95 11.03
C ASN A 106 20.07 -9.12 9.90
N ILE A 107 18.82 -8.74 10.11
CA ILE A 107 17.72 -8.80 9.15
C ILE A 107 17.80 -7.59 8.20
N ILE A 108 17.83 -6.37 8.76
CA ILE A 108 17.74 -5.12 8.00
C ILE A 108 19.08 -4.80 7.33
N THR A 109 20.19 -4.85 8.06
CA THR A 109 21.48 -4.28 7.61
C THR A 109 22.31 -5.20 6.71
N LYS A 110 22.04 -6.52 6.69
CA LYS A 110 22.89 -7.48 5.95
C LYS A 110 22.23 -8.15 4.75
N LYS A 111 20.89 -8.19 4.68
CA LYS A 111 20.16 -8.87 3.60
C LYS A 111 19.12 -7.97 2.94
N ILE A 112 18.32 -7.25 3.72
CA ILE A 112 17.20 -6.47 3.18
C ILE A 112 17.66 -5.18 2.49
N SER A 113 18.62 -4.45 3.07
CA SER A 113 19.11 -3.20 2.48
C SER A 113 19.80 -3.36 1.11
N GLY A 114 20.20 -4.59 0.76
CA GLY A 114 20.79 -4.92 -0.54
C GLY A 114 19.78 -5.35 -1.61
N ILE A 115 18.51 -5.54 -1.25
CA ILE A 115 17.45 -5.93 -2.18
C ILE A 115 16.78 -4.64 -2.68
N THR A 116 17.05 -4.29 -3.93
CA THR A 116 16.41 -3.13 -4.61
C THR A 116 14.98 -3.44 -5.05
N ASP A 117 14.66 -4.72 -5.19
CA ASP A 117 13.34 -5.22 -5.59
C ASP A 117 12.39 -5.25 -4.38
N ILE A 118 11.38 -4.38 -4.41
CA ILE A 118 10.43 -4.20 -3.31
C ILE A 118 9.66 -5.49 -3.04
N ASP A 119 9.23 -6.22 -4.07
CA ASP A 119 8.41 -7.42 -3.90
C ASP A 119 9.18 -8.53 -3.20
N LYS A 120 10.44 -8.76 -3.59
CA LYS A 120 11.33 -9.72 -2.92
C LYS A 120 11.60 -9.36 -1.46
N ARG A 121 11.67 -8.06 -1.15
CA ARG A 121 11.82 -7.61 0.23
C ARG A 121 10.57 -7.93 1.06
N HIS A 122 9.36 -7.68 0.54
CA HIS A 122 8.13 -8.04 1.24
C HIS A 122 8.01 -9.56 1.42
N GLU A 123 8.33 -10.35 0.40
CA GLU A 123 8.35 -11.82 0.48
C GLU A 123 9.28 -12.31 1.61
N LEU A 124 10.49 -11.74 1.71
CA LEU A 124 11.43 -12.10 2.75
C LEU A 124 10.91 -11.74 4.16
N LEU A 125 10.27 -10.59 4.31
CA LEU A 125 9.72 -10.15 5.59
C LEU A 125 8.52 -10.99 6.03
N ARG A 126 7.68 -11.46 5.09
CA ARG A 126 6.65 -12.47 5.36
C ARG A 126 7.28 -13.74 5.92
N LYS A 127 8.37 -14.22 5.30
CA LYS A 127 9.03 -15.47 5.68
C LYS A 127 9.62 -15.37 7.08
N ILE A 128 10.20 -14.21 7.40
CA ILE A 128 10.69 -13.90 8.75
C ILE A 128 9.56 -13.92 9.77
N ASN A 129 8.47 -13.21 9.49
CA ASN A 129 7.34 -13.12 10.41
C ASN A 129 6.75 -14.51 10.69
N PHE A 130 6.48 -15.29 9.64
CA PHE A 130 5.90 -16.62 9.80
C PHE A 130 6.87 -17.57 10.51
N PHE A 131 8.17 -17.52 10.22
CA PHE A 131 9.19 -18.29 10.94
C PHE A 131 9.22 -17.98 12.44
N LEU A 132 9.10 -16.69 12.81
CA LEU A 132 9.01 -16.28 14.22
C LEU A 132 7.78 -16.88 14.89
N VAL A 133 6.63 -16.87 14.21
CA VAL A 133 5.39 -17.47 14.69
C VAL A 133 5.55 -18.98 14.90
N LEU A 134 6.09 -19.71 13.91
CA LEU A 134 6.31 -21.17 13.98
C LEU A 134 7.32 -21.60 15.07
N ASN A 135 8.12 -20.66 15.59
CA ASN A 135 9.10 -20.90 16.64
C ASN A 135 8.74 -20.10 17.91
N SER A 136 7.45 -20.05 18.22
CA SER A 136 6.90 -19.45 19.44
C SER A 136 6.15 -20.47 20.31
N ASP A 137 6.02 -20.17 21.60
CA ASP A 137 5.35 -20.99 22.62
C ASP A 137 3.81 -20.90 22.47
N LEU A 138 3.32 -21.35 21.32
CA LEU A 138 1.93 -21.43 20.91
C LEU A 138 1.46 -22.88 21.04
N SER A 139 0.26 -23.09 21.57
CA SER A 139 -0.24 -24.45 21.82
C SER A 139 -0.37 -25.27 20.53
N MET A 140 -0.64 -24.60 19.42
CA MET A 140 -0.81 -25.21 18.11
C MET A 140 0.51 -25.54 17.39
N VAL A 141 1.65 -24.96 17.77
CA VAL A 141 2.95 -25.22 17.09
C VAL A 141 3.39 -26.66 17.23
N ASP A 142 3.07 -27.32 18.35
CA ASP A 142 3.36 -28.75 18.54
C ASP A 142 2.60 -29.63 17.53
N GLU A 143 1.42 -29.20 17.11
CA GLU A 143 0.62 -29.90 16.09
C GLU A 143 1.11 -29.59 14.66
N LEU A 144 1.78 -28.45 14.45
CA LEU A 144 2.36 -28.09 13.16
C LEU A 144 3.63 -28.89 12.81
N ILE A 145 4.24 -29.59 13.77
CA ILE A 145 5.44 -30.41 13.53
C ILE A 145 5.16 -31.48 12.46
N ASP A 146 3.92 -31.98 12.39
CA ASP A 146 3.50 -33.01 11.44
C ASP A 146 3.03 -32.43 10.09
N ASP A 147 3.05 -31.11 9.91
CA ASP A 147 2.69 -30.46 8.65
C ASP A 147 3.76 -30.69 7.58
N GLN A 148 3.34 -31.06 6.37
CA GLN A 148 4.25 -31.41 5.27
C GLN A 148 5.07 -30.21 4.77
N ASN A 149 4.49 -29.01 4.80
CA ASN A 149 5.11 -27.81 4.26
C ASN A 149 5.97 -27.12 5.32
N TYR A 150 5.50 -27.06 6.57
CA TYR A 150 6.08 -26.20 7.60
C TYR A 150 6.59 -26.95 8.83
N GLY A 151 6.33 -28.25 8.98
CA GLY A 151 6.75 -29.02 10.15
C GLY A 151 8.27 -29.03 10.37
N HIS A 152 9.05 -28.93 9.30
CA HIS A 152 10.50 -28.83 9.38
C HIS A 152 11.01 -27.45 9.88
N LEU A 153 10.16 -26.42 9.85
CA LEU A 153 10.45 -25.08 10.37
C LEU A 153 9.89 -24.86 11.78
N ALA A 154 8.90 -25.64 12.20
CA ALA A 154 8.37 -25.63 13.55
C ALA A 154 9.42 -26.16 14.55
N ASN A 155 9.54 -25.51 15.70
CA ASN A 155 10.46 -25.91 16.78
C ASN A 155 11.94 -26.10 16.39
N CYS A 156 12.36 -25.58 15.22
CA CYS A 156 13.73 -25.70 14.73
C CYS A 156 14.67 -24.65 15.35
N ALA A 157 14.10 -23.58 15.91
CA ALA A 157 14.78 -22.54 16.66
C ALA A 157 14.25 -22.47 18.10
N PRO A 158 14.99 -21.82 19.02
CA PRO A 158 14.50 -21.65 20.38
C PRO A 158 13.17 -20.92 20.43
N LEU A 159 12.23 -21.46 21.21
CA LEU A 159 10.88 -20.93 21.34
C LEU A 159 10.86 -19.53 21.95
N LEU A 160 10.15 -18.63 21.27
CA LEU A 160 9.80 -17.31 21.79
C LEU A 160 8.53 -17.40 22.62
N SER A 161 8.54 -16.88 23.86
CA SER A 161 7.28 -16.65 24.58
C SER A 161 6.40 -15.67 23.81
N LEU A 162 5.08 -15.82 23.86
CA LEU A 162 4.13 -14.93 23.18
C LEU A 162 4.37 -13.42 23.41
N PRO A 163 4.63 -12.94 24.65
CA PRO A 163 4.96 -11.52 24.85
C PRO A 163 6.22 -11.09 24.11
N LEU A 164 7.28 -11.92 24.13
CA LEU A 164 8.53 -11.65 23.42
C LEU A 164 8.34 -11.66 21.90
N LEU A 165 7.52 -12.58 21.37
CA LEU A 165 7.15 -12.57 19.95
C LEU A 165 6.53 -11.22 19.57
N MET A 166 5.57 -10.73 20.35
CA MET A 166 4.92 -9.44 20.09
C MET A 166 5.90 -8.26 20.21
N GLU A 167 6.82 -8.27 21.19
CA GLU A 167 7.88 -7.26 21.25
C GLU A 167 8.77 -7.26 19.99
N VAL A 168 9.11 -8.45 19.48
CA VAL A 168 9.90 -8.59 18.25
C VAL A 168 9.10 -8.13 17.03
N VAL A 169 7.83 -8.51 16.91
CA VAL A 169 6.97 -8.08 15.80
C VAL A 169 6.87 -6.55 15.74
N TRP A 170 6.60 -5.89 16.86
CA TRP A 170 6.53 -4.43 16.92
C TRP A 170 7.90 -3.78 16.69
N GLY A 171 8.95 -4.27 17.35
CA GLY A 171 10.29 -3.71 17.27
C GLY A 171 10.94 -3.84 15.89
N LEU A 172 10.52 -4.83 15.09
CA LEU A 172 10.95 -5.04 13.71
C LEU A 172 9.98 -4.47 12.66
N SER A 173 8.91 -3.79 13.09
CA SER A 173 7.85 -3.27 12.21
C SER A 173 7.20 -4.35 11.33
N LEU A 174 6.99 -5.56 11.89
CA LEU A 174 6.40 -6.70 11.19
C LEU A 174 4.87 -6.81 11.33
N LEU A 175 4.22 -5.80 11.91
CA LEU A 175 2.79 -5.79 12.18
C LEU A 175 1.94 -6.05 10.92
N GLU A 176 2.36 -5.54 9.75
CA GLU A 176 1.69 -5.79 8.47
C GLU A 176 1.67 -7.28 8.12
N TYR A 177 2.79 -7.99 8.34
CA TYR A 177 2.90 -9.42 8.07
C TYR A 177 2.23 -10.29 9.13
N LEU A 178 2.17 -9.82 10.39
CA LEU A 178 1.32 -10.43 11.41
C LEU A 178 -0.16 -10.33 11.01
N ALA A 179 -0.57 -9.17 10.50
CA ALA A 179 -1.92 -8.94 10.00
C ALA A 179 -2.23 -9.84 8.79
N GLU A 180 -1.28 -10.08 7.88
CA GLU A 180 -1.42 -11.09 6.81
C GLU A 180 -1.55 -12.52 7.38
N THR A 181 -0.73 -12.87 8.37
CA THR A 181 -0.79 -14.18 9.03
C THR A 181 -2.17 -14.41 9.63
N ILE A 182 -2.78 -13.38 10.24
CA ILE A 182 -4.15 -13.42 10.76
C ILE A 182 -5.21 -13.71 9.68
N VAL A 183 -4.99 -13.26 8.44
CA VAL A 183 -5.94 -13.49 7.33
C VAL A 183 -5.83 -14.93 6.81
N PHE A 184 -4.62 -15.46 6.68
CA PHE A 184 -4.38 -16.68 5.91
C PHE A 184 -4.12 -17.93 6.75
N ALA A 185 -3.53 -17.81 7.94
CA ALA A 185 -3.14 -18.95 8.75
C ALA A 185 -4.35 -19.75 9.31
N PRO A 186 -4.14 -20.93 9.90
CA PRO A 186 -5.25 -21.70 10.45
C PRO A 186 -5.93 -20.98 11.63
N PRO A 187 -7.26 -21.15 11.83
CA PRO A 187 -8.02 -20.34 12.77
C PRO A 187 -7.54 -20.43 14.22
N CYS A 188 -7.13 -21.63 14.65
CA CYS A 188 -6.70 -21.86 16.03
C CYS A 188 -5.37 -21.11 16.35
N LEU A 189 -4.44 -20.99 15.39
CA LEU A 189 -3.26 -20.13 15.51
C LEU A 189 -3.62 -18.65 15.60
N ILE A 190 -4.60 -18.23 14.79
CA ILE A 190 -5.04 -16.84 14.74
C ILE A 190 -5.60 -16.38 16.10
N ILE A 191 -6.36 -17.23 16.77
CA ILE A 191 -6.93 -16.92 18.10
C ILE A 191 -5.81 -16.63 19.12
N GLU A 192 -4.82 -17.50 19.23
CA GLU A 192 -3.69 -17.30 20.17
C GLU A 192 -2.85 -16.06 19.82
N LEU A 193 -2.61 -15.82 18.52
CA LEU A 193 -1.87 -14.63 18.07
C LEU A 193 -2.64 -13.34 18.36
N LEU A 194 -3.95 -13.32 18.17
CA LEU A 194 -4.80 -12.17 18.48
C LEU A 194 -4.87 -11.90 19.98
N ASP A 195 -4.99 -12.94 20.81
CA ASP A 195 -4.94 -12.81 22.28
C ASP A 195 -3.60 -12.18 22.73
N ALA A 196 -2.49 -12.66 22.17
CA ALA A 196 -1.17 -12.10 22.45
C ALA A 196 -1.02 -10.65 21.93
N ALA A 197 -1.54 -10.35 20.74
CA ALA A 197 -1.52 -9.01 20.18
C ALA A 197 -2.38 -8.03 21.00
N LEU A 198 -3.54 -8.45 21.49
CA LEU A 198 -4.40 -7.67 22.38
C LEU A 198 -3.70 -7.34 23.70
N ALA A 199 -2.99 -8.31 24.29
CA ALA A 199 -2.19 -8.07 25.49
C ALA A 199 -1.08 -7.03 25.22
N LYS A 200 -0.45 -7.08 24.04
CA LYS A 200 0.53 -6.06 23.62
C LYS A 200 -0.12 -4.70 23.41
N ILE A 201 -1.28 -4.62 22.75
CA ILE A 201 -2.02 -3.36 22.57
C ILE A 201 -2.37 -2.72 23.92
N ASN A 202 -2.80 -3.53 24.88
CA ASN A 202 -3.08 -3.07 26.24
C ASN A 202 -1.83 -2.55 26.98
N SER A 203 -0.61 -2.81 26.51
CA SER A 203 0.61 -2.24 27.10
C SER A 203 1.14 -1.01 26.36
N LEU A 204 0.66 -0.73 25.14
CA LEU A 204 1.09 0.43 24.35
C LEU A 204 0.59 1.76 24.93
N GLN A 205 1.24 2.84 24.51
CA GLN A 205 0.77 4.20 24.75
C GLN A 205 -0.43 4.51 23.85
N PRO A 206 -1.44 5.27 24.32
CA PRO A 206 -2.68 5.48 23.56
C PRO A 206 -2.49 6.03 22.15
N GLU A 207 -1.47 6.86 21.93
CA GLU A 207 -1.13 7.45 20.62
C GLU A 207 -0.71 6.39 19.59
N SER A 208 -0.12 5.28 20.03
CA SER A 208 0.43 4.24 19.15
C SER A 208 -0.52 3.06 18.92
N ILE A 209 -1.74 3.12 19.44
CA ILE A 209 -2.68 2.00 19.42
C ILE A 209 -3.55 1.97 18.16
N LEU A 210 -3.84 3.13 17.57
CA LEU A 210 -4.85 3.27 16.50
C LEU A 210 -4.49 2.52 15.22
N GLU A 211 -3.22 2.53 14.81
CA GLU A 211 -2.76 1.80 13.62
C GLU A 211 -2.87 0.27 13.82
N PRO A 212 -2.34 -0.33 14.90
CA PRO A 212 -2.56 -1.74 15.22
C PRO A 212 -4.03 -2.15 15.26
N LEU A 213 -4.89 -1.34 15.89
CA LEU A 213 -6.32 -1.64 15.97
C LEU A 213 -6.95 -1.71 14.59
N ASN A 214 -6.69 -0.73 13.72
CA ASN A 214 -7.24 -0.71 12.37
C ASN A 214 -6.78 -1.94 11.57
N LYS A 215 -5.46 -2.19 11.54
CA LYS A 215 -4.87 -3.29 10.78
C LYS A 215 -5.39 -4.65 11.24
N LEU A 216 -5.34 -4.92 12.55
CA LEU A 216 -5.74 -6.22 13.09
C LEU A 216 -7.25 -6.46 12.97
N SER A 217 -8.07 -5.45 13.24
CA SER A 217 -9.53 -5.58 13.11
C SER A 217 -9.94 -5.83 11.66
N HIS A 218 -9.33 -5.12 10.70
CA HIS A 218 -9.57 -5.37 9.28
C HIS A 218 -9.13 -6.78 8.86
N SER A 219 -7.95 -7.23 9.30
CA SER A 219 -7.48 -8.61 9.05
C SER A 219 -8.40 -9.68 9.63
N VAL A 220 -8.93 -9.45 10.84
CA VAL A 220 -9.94 -10.33 11.46
C VAL A 220 -11.20 -10.40 10.61
N PHE A 221 -11.68 -9.24 10.14
CA PHE A 221 -12.85 -9.17 9.27
C PHE A 221 -12.63 -9.94 7.96
N LEU A 222 -11.51 -9.72 7.29
CA LEU A 222 -11.13 -10.46 6.08
C LEU A 222 -11.06 -11.96 6.37
N ARG A 223 -10.44 -12.38 7.49
CA ARG A 223 -10.37 -13.79 7.86
C ARG A 223 -11.74 -14.42 7.93
N VAL A 224 -12.71 -13.76 8.58
CA VAL A 224 -14.06 -14.30 8.73
C VAL A 224 -14.75 -14.49 7.37
N GLN A 225 -14.53 -13.58 6.42
CA GLN A 225 -15.02 -13.76 5.04
C GLN A 225 -14.40 -14.98 4.34
N THR A 226 -13.20 -15.40 4.76
CA THR A 226 -12.48 -16.52 4.15
C THR A 226 -12.79 -17.89 4.75
N LEU A 227 -13.35 -17.93 5.95
CA LEU A 227 -13.67 -19.15 6.67
C LEU A 227 -14.76 -19.93 5.94
N LYS A 228 -14.47 -21.17 5.56
CA LYS A 228 -15.43 -22.07 4.90
C LYS A 228 -16.36 -22.69 5.94
N ASP A 229 -17.65 -22.72 5.66
CA ASP A 229 -18.67 -23.31 6.55
C ASP A 229 -18.63 -24.86 6.60
N SER A 230 -17.68 -25.49 5.90
CA SER A 230 -17.51 -26.95 5.87
C SER A 230 -16.84 -27.52 7.13
N ASP A 231 -16.22 -26.68 7.97
CA ASP A 231 -15.56 -27.13 9.20
C ASP A 231 -16.59 -27.33 10.34
N PRO A 232 -16.64 -28.51 11.00
CA PRO A 232 -17.61 -28.79 12.07
C PRO A 232 -17.46 -27.85 13.29
N ASN A 233 -16.28 -27.27 13.52
CA ASN A 233 -15.99 -26.36 14.61
C ASN A 233 -16.15 -24.88 14.22
N ILE A 234 -16.56 -24.58 12.99
CA ILE A 234 -16.53 -23.22 12.44
C ILE A 234 -17.34 -22.22 13.26
N LYS A 235 -18.48 -22.64 13.82
CA LYS A 235 -19.35 -21.78 14.63
C LYS A 235 -18.62 -21.27 15.87
N TYR A 236 -17.92 -22.17 16.56
CA TYR A 236 -17.17 -21.81 17.76
C TYR A 236 -15.98 -20.91 17.41
N ILE A 237 -15.26 -21.24 16.34
CA ILE A 237 -14.15 -20.43 15.83
C ILE A 237 -14.62 -19.01 15.52
N LYS A 238 -15.73 -18.86 14.79
CA LYS A 238 -16.32 -17.55 14.48
C LYS A 238 -16.75 -16.80 15.73
N LEU A 239 -17.36 -17.47 16.72
CA LEU A 239 -17.72 -16.86 18.00
C LEU A 239 -16.50 -16.34 18.76
N LYS A 240 -15.43 -17.14 18.87
CA LYS A 240 -14.20 -16.72 19.55
C LYS A 240 -13.53 -15.56 18.82
N ILE A 241 -13.41 -15.63 17.50
CA ILE A 241 -12.87 -14.53 16.68
C ILE A 241 -13.74 -13.27 16.82
N PHE A 242 -15.06 -13.41 16.89
CA PHE A 242 -15.98 -12.29 17.11
C PHE A 242 -15.74 -11.61 18.46
N SER A 243 -15.58 -12.38 19.54
CA SER A 243 -15.25 -11.81 20.86
C SER A 243 -13.93 -11.03 20.88
N LEU A 244 -12.93 -11.49 20.11
CA LEU A 244 -11.66 -10.78 19.95
C LEU A 244 -11.83 -9.50 19.14
N PHE A 245 -12.67 -9.54 18.11
CA PHE A 245 -13.03 -8.38 17.31
C PHE A 245 -13.77 -7.33 18.14
N GLU A 246 -14.76 -7.72 18.95
CA GLU A 246 -15.43 -6.83 19.91
C GLU A 246 -14.42 -6.19 20.87
N THR A 247 -13.48 -6.98 21.37
CA THR A 247 -12.42 -6.49 22.26
C THR A 247 -11.55 -5.44 21.55
N LEU A 248 -11.14 -5.68 20.30
CA LEU A 248 -10.40 -4.71 19.49
C LEU A 248 -11.21 -3.41 19.30
N LEU A 249 -12.50 -3.53 18.96
CA LEU A 249 -13.35 -2.37 18.74
C LEU A 249 -13.62 -1.57 20.03
N SER A 250 -13.67 -2.24 21.19
CA SER A 250 -13.89 -1.59 22.48
C SER A 250 -12.82 -0.55 22.84
N TYR A 251 -11.63 -0.63 22.25
CA TYR A 251 -10.59 0.38 22.43
C TYR A 251 -10.97 1.74 21.85
N PHE A 252 -11.78 1.78 20.78
CA PHE A 252 -12.36 3.03 20.27
C PHE A 252 -13.42 3.61 21.21
N MET A 253 -14.01 2.78 22.08
CA MET A 253 -15.03 3.17 23.06
C MET A 253 -14.45 3.54 24.44
N GLY A 254 -13.12 3.58 24.58
CA GLY A 254 -12.46 4.00 25.82
C GLY A 254 -11.95 2.88 26.72
N ALA A 255 -11.66 1.67 26.20
CA ALA A 255 -11.04 0.59 26.99
C ALA A 255 -9.71 0.97 27.66
N ASN A 256 -9.07 2.08 27.24
CA ASN A 256 -7.87 2.66 27.85
C ASN A 256 -8.13 3.92 28.69
N ALA A 257 -9.36 4.14 29.17
CA ALA A 257 -9.73 5.36 29.91
C ALA A 257 -8.76 5.69 31.05
N VAL A 258 -8.25 4.68 31.78
CA VAL A 258 -7.27 4.87 32.87
C VAL A 258 -5.99 5.56 32.40
N LYS A 259 -5.45 5.16 31.25
CA LYS A 259 -4.22 5.77 30.69
C LYS A 259 -4.47 7.21 30.22
N LEU A 260 -5.69 7.48 29.78
CA LEU A 260 -6.13 8.78 29.28
C LEU A 260 -6.46 9.78 30.40
N GLN A 261 -6.58 9.35 31.66
CA GLN A 261 -6.92 10.24 32.80
C GLN A 261 -5.91 11.39 33.01
N SER A 262 -4.66 11.18 32.59
CA SER A 262 -3.59 12.19 32.72
C SER A 262 -3.57 13.23 31.61
N TRP A 263 -4.38 13.05 30.57
CA TRP A 263 -4.36 13.90 29.39
C TRP A 263 -5.18 15.17 29.58
N THR A 264 -4.72 16.23 28.94
CA THR A 264 -5.47 17.48 28.81
C THR A 264 -6.69 17.30 27.90
N THR A 265 -7.67 18.20 28.01
CA THR A 265 -8.84 18.20 27.13
C THR A 265 -8.46 18.27 25.66
N ASP A 266 -7.45 19.06 25.31
CA ASP A 266 -6.97 19.19 23.93
C ASP A 266 -6.39 17.87 23.41
N GLN A 267 -5.54 17.20 24.20
CA GLN A 267 -5.00 15.88 23.84
C GLN A 267 -6.10 14.83 23.66
N LEU A 268 -7.11 14.84 24.54
CA LEU A 268 -8.27 13.94 24.43
C LEU A 268 -9.07 14.22 23.16
N ASN A 269 -9.30 15.50 22.83
CA ASN A 269 -10.03 15.90 21.62
C ASN A 269 -9.24 15.57 20.35
N THR A 270 -7.93 15.85 20.31
CA THR A 270 -7.06 15.49 19.20
C THR A 270 -7.07 13.99 18.96
N HIS A 271 -6.89 13.19 20.01
CA HIS A 271 -6.91 11.73 19.90
C HIS A 271 -8.28 11.18 19.49
N ALA A 272 -9.38 11.77 19.97
CA ALA A 272 -10.71 11.39 19.51
C ALA A 272 -10.86 11.59 17.99
N GLY A 273 -10.26 12.64 17.43
CA GLY A 273 -10.24 12.88 15.99
C GLY A 273 -9.43 11.83 15.23
N TYR A 274 -8.23 11.50 15.69
CA TYR A 274 -7.42 10.42 15.08
C TYR A 274 -8.08 9.04 15.23
N ALA A 275 -8.74 8.78 16.35
CA ALA A 275 -9.51 7.56 16.55
C ALA A 275 -10.67 7.47 15.57
N MET A 276 -11.38 8.59 15.33
CA MET A 276 -12.45 8.67 14.33
C MET A 276 -11.92 8.43 12.91
N GLU A 277 -10.76 9.01 12.57
CA GLU A 277 -10.13 8.81 11.26
C GLU A 277 -9.78 7.34 11.04
N SER A 278 -9.18 6.70 12.05
CA SER A 278 -8.87 5.28 12.03
C SER A 278 -10.12 4.41 11.95
N LEU A 279 -11.18 4.75 12.68
CA LEU A 279 -12.45 4.02 12.64
C LEU A 279 -13.15 4.14 11.27
N LEU A 280 -13.16 5.33 10.67
CA LEU A 280 -13.66 5.56 9.31
C LEU A 280 -12.87 4.76 8.28
N GLN A 281 -11.53 4.77 8.37
CA GLN A 281 -10.69 4.01 7.46
C GLN A 281 -10.98 2.51 7.56
N MET A 282 -11.12 1.98 8.78
CA MET A 282 -11.48 0.59 9.01
C MET A 282 -12.86 0.26 8.43
N LEU A 283 -13.86 1.10 8.67
CA LEU A 283 -15.20 0.93 8.12
C LEU A 283 -15.18 0.92 6.59
N CYS A 284 -14.49 1.86 5.96
CA CYS A 284 -14.33 1.91 4.49
C CYS A 284 -13.66 0.65 3.95
N ASN A 285 -12.59 0.18 4.60
CA ASN A 285 -11.87 -1.03 4.19
C ASN A 285 -12.79 -2.26 4.27
N CYS A 286 -13.44 -2.48 5.42
CA CYS A 286 -14.35 -3.60 5.63
C CYS A 286 -15.54 -3.57 4.66
N LEU A 287 -16.17 -2.41 4.46
CA LEU A 287 -17.29 -2.29 3.51
C LEU A 287 -16.85 -2.54 2.07
N SER A 288 -15.68 -2.04 1.66
CA SER A 288 -15.13 -2.25 0.32
C SER A 288 -14.89 -3.74 0.06
N SER A 289 -14.20 -4.43 0.98
CA SER A 289 -13.97 -5.88 0.91
C SER A 289 -15.26 -6.69 1.02
N TYR A 290 -16.28 -6.16 1.69
CA TYR A 290 -17.60 -6.76 1.75
C TYR A 290 -18.36 -6.66 0.42
N SER A 291 -18.36 -5.48 -0.22
CA SER A 291 -19.07 -5.22 -1.48
C SER A 291 -18.40 -5.86 -2.69
N ALA A 292 -17.08 -5.91 -2.70
CA ALA A 292 -16.28 -6.54 -3.74
C ALA A 292 -15.29 -7.50 -3.07
N PRO A 293 -15.70 -8.74 -2.76
CA PRO A 293 -14.78 -9.76 -2.27
C PRO A 293 -13.80 -10.09 -3.40
N SER A 294 -12.72 -9.32 -3.49
CA SER A 294 -11.69 -9.49 -4.53
C SER A 294 -11.08 -10.88 -4.41
N LEU A 295 -10.87 -11.54 -5.55
CA LEU A 295 -10.10 -12.77 -5.62
C LEU A 295 -8.75 -12.55 -4.92
N ARG A 296 -8.48 -13.42 -3.95
CA ARG A 296 -7.22 -13.40 -3.18
C ARG A 296 -6.06 -13.59 -4.15
N LYS A 297 -4.92 -12.94 -3.88
CA LYS A 297 -3.66 -13.30 -4.55
C LYS A 297 -3.33 -14.75 -4.18
N GLU A 298 -3.50 -15.67 -5.12
CA GLU A 298 -3.28 -17.11 -4.90
C GLU A 298 -1.88 -17.39 -4.34
N GLU A 299 -0.88 -16.61 -4.76
CA GLU A 299 0.50 -16.68 -4.27
C GLU A 299 0.63 -16.45 -2.76
N LEU A 300 -0.14 -15.53 -2.17
CA LEU A 300 -0.10 -15.27 -0.73
C LEU A 300 -0.72 -16.43 0.05
N VAL A 301 -1.74 -17.08 -0.52
CA VAL A 301 -2.42 -18.20 0.15
C VAL A 301 -1.45 -19.36 0.33
N GLN A 302 -0.66 -19.70 -0.70
CA GLN A 302 0.29 -20.82 -0.65
C GLN A 302 1.31 -20.70 0.48
N MET A 303 1.79 -19.49 0.75
CA MET A 303 2.80 -19.22 1.79
C MET A 303 2.31 -19.49 3.22
N TYR A 304 1.01 -19.45 3.46
CA TYR A 304 0.42 -19.69 4.78
C TYR A 304 -0.44 -20.97 4.78
N ASP A 305 -0.37 -21.78 3.71
CA ASP A 305 -1.21 -22.96 3.51
C ASP A 305 -0.69 -24.16 4.33
N VAL A 306 -1.12 -24.20 5.59
CA VAL A 306 -0.91 -25.33 6.49
C VAL A 306 -1.94 -26.42 6.13
N HIS A 307 -1.44 -27.58 5.74
CA HIS A 307 -2.24 -28.72 5.25
C HIS A 307 -2.72 -29.65 6.38
N TYR A 308 -2.26 -29.42 7.62
CA TYR A 308 -2.65 -30.23 8.77
C TYR A 308 -4.12 -30.02 9.19
N SER A 309 -4.86 -31.13 9.33
CA SER A 309 -6.25 -31.15 9.82
C SER A 309 -6.27 -30.97 11.33
N TYR A 310 -6.38 -29.72 11.78
CA TYR A 310 -6.38 -29.37 13.19
C TYR A 310 -7.70 -29.69 13.90
N ASP A 311 -7.63 -30.23 15.12
CA ASP A 311 -8.80 -30.46 15.97
C ASP A 311 -9.09 -29.27 16.90
N CYS A 312 -9.90 -28.32 16.42
CA CYS A 312 -10.37 -27.20 17.23
C CYS A 312 -11.39 -27.62 18.32
N SER A 313 -11.72 -28.91 18.49
CA SER A 313 -12.64 -29.39 19.54
C SER A 313 -12.16 -29.08 20.96
N LYS A 314 -10.84 -28.99 21.18
CA LYS A 314 -10.25 -28.61 22.48
C LYS A 314 -10.67 -27.22 22.94
N LEU A 315 -10.96 -26.32 21.99
CA LEU A 315 -11.45 -24.98 22.31
C LEU A 315 -12.97 -25.01 22.60
N CYS A 316 -13.72 -25.94 22.00
CA CYS A 316 -15.18 -25.95 21.95
C CYS A 316 -15.92 -26.49 23.21
N GLN A 317 -15.27 -26.63 24.37
CA GLN A 317 -15.88 -27.32 25.50
C GLN A 317 -16.88 -26.44 26.28
N GLY A 318 -18.19 -26.69 26.09
CA GLY A 318 -19.22 -26.44 27.12
C GLY A 318 -20.30 -25.38 26.84
N GLU A 319 -20.25 -24.66 25.71
CA GLU A 319 -21.20 -23.57 25.45
C GLU A 319 -22.15 -23.83 24.28
N LYS A 320 -23.40 -23.40 24.42
CA LYS A 320 -24.34 -23.34 23.29
C LYS A 320 -23.90 -22.21 22.36
N VAL A 321 -23.30 -22.57 21.24
CA VAL A 321 -22.71 -21.61 20.30
C VAL A 321 -23.79 -20.99 19.41
N GLN A 322 -23.96 -19.67 19.51
CA GLN A 322 -24.76 -18.90 18.54
C GLN A 322 -24.05 -18.90 17.18
N ASP A 323 -24.83 -18.99 16.10
CA ASP A 323 -24.28 -18.92 14.75
C ASP A 323 -23.90 -17.48 14.40
N ILE A 324 -22.60 -17.19 14.37
CA ILE A 324 -22.07 -15.87 14.03
C ILE A 324 -21.78 -15.82 12.53
N SER A 325 -22.50 -14.97 11.82
CA SER A 325 -22.24 -14.66 10.40
C SER A 325 -21.31 -13.46 10.26
N THR A 326 -20.74 -13.26 9.07
CA THR A 326 -19.97 -12.06 8.72
C THR A 326 -20.78 -10.76 8.91
N GLU A 327 -22.11 -10.83 8.84
CA GLU A 327 -22.97 -9.66 9.04
C GLU A 327 -22.91 -9.14 10.47
N HIS A 328 -22.77 -10.04 11.46
CA HIS A 328 -22.61 -9.64 12.85
C HIS A 328 -21.34 -8.79 13.06
N PHE A 329 -20.25 -9.07 12.34
CA PHE A 329 -19.02 -8.27 12.38
C PHE A 329 -19.23 -6.86 11.80
N ILE A 330 -19.99 -6.75 10.70
CA ILE A 330 -20.35 -5.44 10.14
C ILE A 330 -21.27 -4.69 11.08
N ASP A 331 -22.30 -5.34 11.64
CA ASP A 331 -23.26 -4.70 12.54
C ASP A 331 -22.58 -4.18 13.81
N GLU A 332 -21.66 -4.94 14.38
CA GLU A 332 -20.86 -4.51 15.53
C GLU A 332 -19.98 -3.30 15.18
N LEU A 333 -19.29 -3.34 14.04
CA LEU A 333 -18.49 -2.22 13.56
C LEU A 333 -19.35 -0.96 13.32
N LEU A 334 -20.53 -1.10 12.71
CA LEU A 334 -21.48 -0.02 12.50
C LEU A 334 -22.02 0.53 13.83
N SER A 335 -22.28 -0.34 14.81
CA SER A 335 -22.70 0.03 16.16
C SER A 335 -21.65 0.89 16.87
N VAL A 336 -20.38 0.47 16.83
CA VAL A 336 -19.25 1.21 17.39
C VAL A 336 -19.04 2.54 16.67
N CYS A 337 -19.15 2.55 15.33
CA CYS A 337 -19.12 3.79 14.54
C CYS A 337 -20.23 4.74 15.00
N LYS A 338 -21.49 4.28 15.00
CA LYS A 338 -22.65 5.10 15.39
C LYS A 338 -22.45 5.72 16.78
N SER A 339 -22.02 4.92 17.76
CA SER A 339 -21.75 5.40 19.11
C SER A 339 -20.69 6.49 19.15
N ASN A 340 -19.59 6.30 18.42
CA ASN A 340 -18.51 7.30 18.30
C ASN A 340 -18.97 8.58 17.59
N PHE A 341 -19.69 8.47 16.47
CA PHE A 341 -20.22 9.62 15.74
C PHE A 341 -21.24 10.41 16.55
N SER A 342 -22.10 9.72 17.30
CA SER A 342 -23.09 10.36 18.19
C SER A 342 -22.44 11.11 19.35
N ALA A 343 -21.19 10.78 19.71
CA ALA A 343 -20.43 11.45 20.76
C ALA A 343 -19.66 12.70 20.26
N ILE A 344 -19.75 13.03 18.97
CA ILE A 344 -19.16 14.24 18.39
C ILE A 344 -20.06 15.44 18.71
N THR A 345 -19.56 16.34 19.54
CA THR A 345 -20.16 17.65 19.81
C THR A 345 -19.65 18.69 18.80
N VAL A 346 -20.38 19.79 18.64
CA VAL A 346 -19.94 20.93 17.80
C VAL A 346 -18.55 21.43 18.19
N ASP A 347 -18.25 21.52 19.50
CA ASP A 347 -16.95 22.02 19.98
C ASP A 347 -15.79 21.11 19.53
N LYS A 348 -15.91 19.79 19.71
CA LYS A 348 -14.95 18.79 19.20
C LYS A 348 -14.78 18.89 17.68
N TRP A 349 -15.90 19.01 16.95
CA TRP A 349 -15.86 19.10 15.50
C TRP A 349 -15.11 20.36 15.03
N LEU A 350 -15.37 21.52 15.66
CA LEU A 350 -14.68 22.77 15.35
C LEU A 350 -13.20 22.73 15.77
N PHE A 351 -12.88 22.14 16.92
CA PHE A 351 -11.50 21.98 17.39
C PHE A 351 -10.63 21.23 16.37
N TRP A 352 -11.18 20.24 15.66
CA TRP A 352 -10.44 19.50 14.63
C TRP A 352 -10.05 20.34 13.39
N THR A 353 -10.52 21.58 13.25
CA THR A 353 -10.02 22.50 12.22
C THR A 353 -8.61 23.00 12.50
N GLU A 354 -8.18 22.97 13.76
CA GLU A 354 -6.86 23.42 14.22
C GLU A 354 -5.87 22.26 14.35
N CYS A 355 -6.33 21.02 14.18
CA CYS A 355 -5.49 19.83 14.23
C CYS A 355 -5.02 19.42 12.84
N ASP A 356 -3.73 19.12 12.67
CA ASP A 356 -3.21 18.55 11.43
C ASP A 356 -3.57 17.07 11.31
N SER A 357 -3.85 16.62 10.08
CA SER A 357 -4.00 15.20 9.79
C SER A 357 -2.66 14.47 9.79
N GLN A 358 -2.63 13.25 10.32
CA GLN A 358 -1.45 12.38 10.25
C GLN A 358 -1.27 11.74 8.86
N THR A 359 -2.34 11.61 8.08
CA THR A 359 -2.33 10.96 6.77
C THR A 359 -2.16 11.95 5.63
N GLU A 360 -2.72 13.15 5.75
CA GLU A 360 -2.67 14.19 4.73
C GLU A 360 -2.16 15.51 5.35
N PRO A 361 -0.83 15.75 5.38
CA PRO A 361 -0.22 16.83 6.15
C PRO A 361 -0.60 18.25 5.68
N ASN A 362 -1.21 18.36 4.50
CA ASN A 362 -1.69 19.64 3.96
C ASN A 362 -3.15 19.95 4.30
N LYS A 363 -3.83 19.08 5.06
CA LYS A 363 -5.23 19.25 5.45
C LYS A 363 -5.37 19.16 6.97
N ASN A 364 -6.31 19.94 7.49
CA ASN A 364 -6.74 19.76 8.87
C ASN A 364 -7.58 18.47 9.00
N LEU A 365 -7.63 17.96 10.23
CA LEU A 365 -8.27 16.71 10.59
C LEU A 365 -9.78 16.74 10.27
N GLN A 366 -10.46 17.86 10.52
CA GLN A 366 -11.88 18.00 10.20
C GLN A 366 -12.17 17.77 8.71
N CYS A 367 -11.39 18.38 7.81
CA CYS A 367 -11.53 18.22 6.37
C CYS A 367 -11.33 16.76 5.96
N VAL A 368 -10.28 16.09 6.45
CA VAL A 368 -10.00 14.68 6.15
C VAL A 368 -11.14 13.78 6.61
N LEU A 369 -11.67 14.02 7.82
CA LEU A 369 -12.82 13.28 8.34
C LEU A 369 -14.07 13.49 7.48
N ALA A 370 -14.39 14.73 7.12
CA ALA A 370 -15.55 15.06 6.30
C ALA A 370 -15.48 14.38 4.91
N GLU A 371 -14.29 14.37 4.30
CA GLU A 371 -14.05 13.71 3.01
C GLU A 371 -14.15 12.17 3.11
N LYS A 372 -13.56 11.58 4.16
CA LYS A 372 -13.69 10.13 4.41
C LYS A 372 -15.14 9.72 4.70
N MET A 373 -15.90 10.55 5.42
CA MET A 373 -17.34 10.32 5.62
C MET A 373 -18.10 10.31 4.30
N TYR A 374 -17.78 11.20 3.36
CA TYR A 374 -18.39 11.21 2.03
C TYR A 374 -18.13 9.91 1.27
N ILE A 375 -16.88 9.44 1.26
CA ILE A 375 -16.51 8.15 0.64
C ILE A 375 -17.26 7.00 1.33
N CYS A 376 -17.33 7.02 2.66
CA CYS A 376 -18.04 6.01 3.44
C CYS A 376 -19.53 5.98 3.12
N LEU A 377 -20.18 7.13 2.91
CA LEU A 377 -21.58 7.22 2.51
C LEU A 377 -21.85 6.48 1.19
N ASP A 378 -20.94 6.57 0.22
CA ASP A 378 -21.07 5.84 -1.04
C ASP A 378 -20.92 4.32 -0.86
N LEU A 379 -20.00 3.89 0.01
CA LEU A 379 -19.86 2.47 0.38
C LEU A 379 -21.08 1.94 1.15
N LEU A 380 -21.63 2.73 2.08
CA LEU A 380 -22.86 2.40 2.79
C LEU A 380 -24.06 2.28 1.84
N LYS A 381 -24.12 3.09 0.77
CA LYS A 381 -25.14 2.95 -0.28
C LYS A 381 -25.04 1.60 -1.00
N LEU A 382 -23.85 1.06 -1.20
CA LEU A 382 -23.67 -0.28 -1.77
C LEU A 382 -24.07 -1.37 -0.77
N ALA A 383 -23.91 -1.09 0.53
CA ALA A 383 -24.33 -1.97 1.62
C ALA A 383 -25.82 -1.86 2.01
N LYS A 384 -26.63 -0.98 1.35
CA LYS A 384 -28.02 -0.58 1.69
C LYS A 384 -29.06 -1.68 1.92
N ARG A 385 -28.73 -2.95 1.78
CA ARG A 385 -29.63 -4.05 2.20
C ARG A 385 -29.72 -4.23 3.72
N ARG A 386 -29.17 -3.32 4.54
CA ARG A 386 -28.90 -3.58 5.96
C ARG A 386 -29.49 -2.54 6.93
N GLY A 387 -30.67 -2.86 7.46
CA GLY A 387 -31.14 -2.46 8.80
C GLY A 387 -31.23 -0.96 9.11
N SER A 388 -31.76 -0.65 10.30
CA SER A 388 -31.89 0.73 10.79
C SER A 388 -30.55 1.39 11.12
N LEU A 389 -29.51 0.61 11.47
CA LEU A 389 -28.19 1.13 11.82
C LEU A 389 -27.52 1.88 10.68
N VAL A 390 -27.63 1.38 9.44
CA VAL A 390 -27.04 2.06 8.26
C VAL A 390 -27.77 3.37 7.98
N GLU A 391 -29.09 3.42 8.12
CA GLU A 391 -29.88 4.64 7.92
C GLU A 391 -29.52 5.72 8.94
N GLU A 392 -29.44 5.35 10.22
CA GLU A 392 -29.05 6.26 11.30
C GLU A 392 -27.63 6.78 11.09
N LEU A 393 -26.66 5.91 10.78
CA LEU A 393 -25.28 6.32 10.53
C LEU A 393 -25.17 7.21 9.28
N THR A 394 -25.90 6.87 8.22
CA THR A 394 -25.99 7.68 7.00
C THR A 394 -26.51 9.07 7.31
N GLN A 395 -27.57 9.19 8.12
CA GLN A 395 -28.13 10.47 8.52
C GLN A 395 -27.12 11.32 9.29
N ILE A 396 -26.40 10.73 10.25
CA ILE A 396 -25.36 11.43 11.02
C ILE A 396 -24.24 11.90 10.09
N MET A 397 -23.66 11.00 9.28
CA MET A 397 -22.56 11.33 8.38
C MET A 397 -22.94 12.36 7.33
N CYS A 398 -24.15 12.32 6.76
CA CYS A 398 -24.61 13.30 5.76
C CYS A 398 -24.58 14.75 6.26
N SER A 399 -24.70 14.98 7.57
CA SER A 399 -24.65 16.32 8.14
C SER A 399 -23.23 16.92 8.23
N MET A 400 -22.21 16.06 8.18
CA MET A 400 -20.78 16.44 8.34
C MET A 400 -19.94 16.15 7.09
N ALA A 401 -20.40 15.26 6.22
CA ALA A 401 -19.67 14.82 5.06
C ALA A 401 -19.46 15.95 4.05
N ARG A 402 -18.27 15.99 3.46
CA ARG A 402 -17.89 16.93 2.41
C ARG A 402 -17.36 16.15 1.23
N LYS A 403 -17.85 16.46 0.02
CA LYS A 403 -17.29 15.87 -1.20
C LYS A 403 -15.79 16.19 -1.27
N PRO A 404 -14.90 15.17 -1.41
CA PRO A 404 -13.49 15.42 -1.64
C PRO A 404 -13.31 16.31 -2.86
N ARG A 405 -12.36 17.24 -2.77
CA ARG A 405 -12.01 18.09 -3.91
C ARG A 405 -11.44 17.20 -5.01
N ASP A 406 -12.12 17.14 -6.15
CA ASP A 406 -11.62 16.40 -7.30
C ASP A 406 -10.67 17.26 -8.14
N GLU A 407 -9.91 16.63 -9.05
CA GLU A 407 -8.98 17.35 -9.93
C GLU A 407 -9.71 18.39 -10.79
N ASP A 408 -10.98 18.18 -11.14
CA ASP A 408 -11.74 19.11 -11.96
C ASP A 408 -12.11 20.38 -11.17
N ASP A 409 -12.37 20.24 -9.86
CA ASP A 409 -12.57 21.35 -8.92
C ASP A 409 -11.25 22.05 -8.54
N GLU A 410 -10.12 21.35 -8.54
CA GLU A 410 -8.78 21.97 -8.50
C GLU A 410 -8.52 22.82 -9.75
N ILE A 411 -8.76 22.25 -10.93
CA ILE A 411 -8.54 22.91 -12.22
C ILE A 411 -9.33 24.23 -12.33
N LYS A 412 -10.60 24.25 -11.90
CA LYS A 412 -11.45 25.45 -12.02
C LYS A 412 -10.97 26.64 -11.20
N GLU A 413 -10.33 26.39 -10.06
CA GLU A 413 -9.86 27.45 -9.15
C GLU A 413 -8.35 27.69 -9.25
N ALA A 414 -7.63 26.83 -9.98
CA ALA A 414 -6.19 26.91 -10.10
C ALA A 414 -5.76 28.19 -10.82
N ASN A 415 -4.77 28.86 -10.25
CA ASN A 415 -4.08 29.94 -10.95
C ASN A 415 -3.11 29.37 -11.98
N LYS A 416 -2.61 30.23 -12.88
CA LYS A 416 -1.70 29.85 -13.96
C LYS A 416 -0.45 29.11 -13.46
N GLU A 417 0.16 29.58 -12.37
CA GLU A 417 1.36 28.98 -11.76
C GLU A 417 1.10 27.54 -11.31
N THR A 418 -0.04 27.31 -10.64
CA THR A 418 -0.48 25.98 -10.20
C THR A 418 -0.74 25.07 -11.40
N ILE A 419 -1.35 25.59 -12.47
CA ILE A 419 -1.57 24.82 -13.71
C ILE A 419 -0.22 24.36 -14.29
N ILE A 420 0.76 25.25 -14.44
CA ILE A 420 2.09 24.92 -14.97
C ILE A 420 2.80 23.88 -14.09
N GLN A 421 2.73 24.03 -12.77
CA GLN A 421 3.31 23.08 -11.83
C GLN A 421 2.67 21.69 -11.97
N ASN A 422 1.33 21.63 -12.05
CA ASN A 422 0.59 20.36 -12.12
C ASN A 422 0.69 19.67 -13.48
N VAL A 423 0.97 20.39 -14.57
CA VAL A 423 1.32 19.78 -15.87
C VAL A 423 2.62 18.97 -15.77
N SER A 424 3.54 19.42 -14.92
CA SER A 424 4.85 18.80 -14.71
C SER A 424 4.84 17.71 -13.62
N ASP A 425 3.75 17.59 -12.86
CA ASP A 425 3.62 16.59 -11.79
C ASP A 425 3.17 15.22 -12.35
N LEU A 426 3.96 14.18 -12.09
CA LEU A 426 3.66 12.81 -12.51
C LEU A 426 2.50 12.18 -11.72
N ASN A 427 2.15 12.73 -10.56
CA ASN A 427 1.06 12.21 -9.72
C ASN A 427 -0.33 12.72 -10.14
N LYS A 428 -0.39 13.69 -11.07
CA LYS A 428 -1.63 14.30 -11.56
C LYS A 428 -1.94 13.86 -12.98
N THR A 429 -3.19 14.03 -13.41
CA THR A 429 -3.57 13.78 -14.81
C THR A 429 -2.98 14.87 -15.74
N ARG A 430 -1.69 14.74 -16.09
CA ARG A 430 -0.93 15.74 -16.88
C ARG A 430 -1.69 16.24 -18.11
N LYS A 431 -2.34 15.34 -18.86
CA LYS A 431 -3.11 15.70 -20.06
C LYS A 431 -4.32 16.59 -19.78
N LYS A 432 -5.02 16.42 -18.65
CA LYS A 432 -6.13 17.30 -18.26
C LYS A 432 -5.62 18.70 -17.95
N TRP A 433 -4.61 18.80 -17.10
CA TRP A 433 -3.98 20.08 -16.74
C TRP A 433 -3.38 20.79 -17.95
N PHE A 434 -2.79 20.03 -18.88
CA PHE A 434 -2.24 20.57 -20.12
C PHE A 434 -3.32 21.18 -21.01
N LYS A 435 -4.48 20.51 -21.16
CA LYS A 435 -5.62 21.08 -21.90
C LYS A 435 -6.16 22.36 -21.27
N VAL A 436 -6.12 22.48 -19.94
CA VAL A 436 -6.51 23.71 -19.24
C VAL A 436 -5.51 24.82 -19.52
N LEU A 437 -4.20 24.51 -19.48
CA LEU A 437 -3.15 25.46 -19.85
C LEU A 437 -3.41 26.03 -21.24
N LEU A 438 -3.73 25.18 -22.23
CA LEU A 438 -4.02 25.61 -23.60
C LEU A 438 -5.18 26.62 -23.67
N ASN A 439 -6.20 26.48 -22.83
CA ASN A 439 -7.35 27.40 -22.83
C ASN A 439 -7.10 28.73 -22.08
N THR A 440 -5.87 29.00 -21.64
CA THR A 440 -5.53 30.25 -20.96
C THR A 440 -5.38 31.39 -21.98
N GLU A 441 -6.04 32.54 -21.75
CA GLU A 441 -6.07 33.67 -22.69
C GLU A 441 -4.66 34.17 -23.09
N ASP A 442 -3.70 34.11 -22.16
CA ASP A 442 -2.32 34.57 -22.35
C ASP A 442 -1.30 33.44 -22.62
N LEU A 443 -1.74 32.30 -23.18
CA LEU A 443 -0.91 31.10 -23.35
C LEU A 443 0.46 31.39 -24.00
N LEU A 444 0.48 32.14 -25.10
CA LEU A 444 1.70 32.45 -25.85
C LEU A 444 2.25 33.86 -25.57
N PHE A 445 1.68 34.58 -24.59
CA PHE A 445 2.17 35.87 -24.10
C PHE A 445 3.03 35.74 -22.84
N ASP A 446 2.99 34.58 -22.19
CA ASP A 446 3.77 34.28 -20.98
C ASP A 446 4.90 33.28 -21.25
N GLU A 447 6.13 33.66 -20.91
CA GLU A 447 7.33 32.82 -21.12
C GLU A 447 7.28 31.52 -20.30
N SER A 448 6.63 31.52 -19.14
CA SER A 448 6.49 30.32 -18.31
C SER A 448 5.57 29.29 -18.97
N CYS A 449 4.52 29.75 -19.64
CA CYS A 449 3.62 28.90 -20.43
C CYS A 449 4.32 28.33 -21.66
N ILE A 450 5.07 29.15 -22.41
CA ILE A 450 5.84 28.70 -23.57
C ILE A 450 6.84 27.62 -23.15
N TYR A 451 7.58 27.85 -22.07
CA TYR A 451 8.51 26.85 -21.53
C TYR A 451 7.79 25.56 -21.10
N CYS A 452 6.62 25.68 -20.47
CA CYS A 452 5.80 24.52 -20.11
C CYS A 452 5.37 23.73 -21.35
N LEU A 453 4.94 24.40 -22.43
CA LEU A 453 4.58 23.76 -23.70
C LEU A 453 5.78 23.03 -24.31
N GLU A 454 6.97 23.64 -24.29
CA GLU A 454 8.18 23.06 -24.87
C GLU A 454 8.58 21.73 -24.22
N ASN A 455 8.42 21.63 -22.90
CA ASN A 455 8.80 20.44 -22.14
C ASN A 455 7.72 19.35 -22.10
N ASN A 456 6.53 19.63 -22.63
CA ASN A 456 5.37 18.73 -22.55
C ASN A 456 4.70 18.51 -23.91
N MET A 457 5.44 18.69 -25.01
CA MET A 457 4.89 18.59 -26.37
C MET A 457 4.31 17.21 -26.70
N GLU A 458 4.76 16.15 -26.01
CA GLU A 458 4.24 14.79 -26.16
C GLU A 458 2.76 14.65 -25.75
N LEU A 459 2.22 15.63 -25.01
CA LEU A 459 0.82 15.65 -24.60
C LEU A 459 -0.12 16.24 -25.67
N ILE A 460 0.43 16.88 -26.71
CA ILE A 460 -0.31 17.59 -27.75
C ILE A 460 -0.97 16.57 -28.71
N ASP A 461 -2.28 16.66 -28.85
CA ASP A 461 -3.02 15.98 -29.93
C ASP A 461 -3.25 16.88 -31.15
N PHE A 462 -3.89 16.36 -32.19
CA PHE A 462 -4.11 17.08 -33.45
C PHE A 462 -4.90 18.39 -33.28
N GLU A 463 -5.96 18.37 -32.47
CA GLU A 463 -6.80 19.56 -32.27
C GLU A 463 -6.07 20.57 -31.37
N ASP A 464 -5.38 20.08 -30.34
CA ASP A 464 -4.52 20.90 -29.47
C ASP A 464 -3.45 21.62 -30.32
N PHE A 465 -2.78 20.92 -31.25
CA PHE A 465 -1.78 21.52 -32.13
C PHE A 465 -2.39 22.59 -33.04
N LYS A 466 -3.54 22.32 -33.64
CA LYS A 466 -4.19 23.27 -34.55
C LYS A 466 -4.52 24.59 -33.82
N TYR A 467 -5.00 24.49 -32.59
CA TYR A 467 -5.26 25.64 -31.74
C TYR A 467 -3.97 26.42 -31.44
N ILE A 468 -2.90 25.74 -30.99
CA ILE A 468 -1.59 26.37 -30.74
C ILE A 468 -1.06 27.05 -32.00
N PHE A 469 -1.19 26.40 -33.16
CA PHE A 469 -0.72 26.90 -34.44
C PHE A 469 -1.41 28.20 -34.85
N GLU A 470 -2.75 28.26 -34.70
CA GLU A 470 -3.54 29.45 -35.02
C GLU A 470 -3.20 30.63 -34.10
N ILE A 471 -3.05 30.39 -32.80
CA ILE A 471 -2.64 31.44 -31.84
C ILE A 471 -1.20 31.89 -32.16
N ALA A 472 -0.27 30.96 -32.35
CA ALA A 472 1.13 31.29 -32.64
C ALA A 472 1.25 32.15 -33.90
N LEU A 473 0.49 31.81 -34.96
CA LEU A 473 0.39 32.62 -36.16
C LEU A 473 -0.07 34.05 -35.84
N SER A 474 -1.16 34.19 -35.10
CA SER A 474 -1.65 35.52 -34.72
C SER A 474 -0.65 36.32 -33.91
N VAL A 475 0.11 35.68 -33.02
CA VAL A 475 1.12 36.37 -32.19
C VAL A 475 2.32 36.79 -33.04
N ILE A 476 2.82 35.91 -33.91
CA ILE A 476 3.95 36.18 -34.80
C ILE A 476 3.63 37.30 -35.79
N GLU A 477 2.40 37.35 -36.33
CA GLU A 477 2.00 38.40 -37.28
C GLU A 477 1.85 39.77 -36.62
N ASN A 478 1.55 39.83 -35.31
CA ASN A 478 1.23 41.07 -34.61
C ASN A 478 2.34 41.57 -33.67
N THR A 479 3.35 40.75 -33.35
CA THR A 479 4.45 41.14 -32.46
C THR A 479 5.67 41.67 -33.23
N SER A 480 6.40 42.60 -32.61
CA SER A 480 7.70 43.09 -33.12
C SER A 480 8.90 42.39 -32.45
N ASP A 481 8.63 41.52 -31.47
CA ASP A 481 9.66 40.75 -30.76
C ASP A 481 10.16 39.58 -31.62
N VAL A 482 11.34 39.76 -32.22
CA VAL A 482 11.96 38.80 -33.13
C VAL A 482 12.38 37.52 -32.41
N GLU A 483 12.88 37.62 -31.17
CA GLU A 483 13.37 36.47 -30.41
C GLU A 483 12.19 35.56 -30.04
N ARG A 484 11.11 36.17 -29.54
CA ARG A 484 9.86 35.47 -29.26
C ARG A 484 9.28 34.82 -30.52
N CYS A 485 9.29 35.53 -31.64
CA CYS A 485 8.85 34.98 -32.93
C CYS A 485 9.62 33.72 -33.29
N GLU A 486 10.94 33.74 -33.24
CA GLU A 486 11.76 32.56 -33.58
C GLU A 486 11.53 31.39 -32.62
N ARG A 487 11.38 31.67 -31.32
CA ARG A 487 11.04 30.64 -30.33
C ARG A 487 9.69 29.99 -30.60
N LEU A 488 8.65 30.78 -30.89
CA LEU A 488 7.33 30.26 -31.25
C LEU A 488 7.36 29.44 -32.55
N LYS A 489 8.14 29.87 -33.55
CA LYS A 489 8.34 29.09 -34.78
C LYS A 489 8.96 27.73 -34.49
N PHE A 490 9.96 27.68 -33.61
CA PHE A 490 10.60 26.42 -33.21
C PHE A 490 9.64 25.51 -32.43
N LEU A 491 8.89 26.08 -31.49
CA LEU A 491 7.86 25.37 -30.72
C LEU A 491 6.85 24.71 -31.64
N VAL A 492 6.27 25.48 -32.57
CA VAL A 492 5.30 24.99 -33.55
C VAL A 492 5.90 23.89 -34.42
N LEU A 493 7.12 24.06 -34.92
CA LEU A 493 7.74 23.07 -35.80
C LEU A 493 8.05 21.76 -35.06
N ASN A 494 8.46 21.84 -33.80
CA ASN A 494 8.71 20.64 -33.00
C ASN A 494 7.42 19.92 -32.65
N ALA A 495 6.38 20.64 -32.23
CA ALA A 495 5.08 20.05 -31.96
C ALA A 495 4.48 19.40 -33.23
N PHE A 496 4.65 20.05 -34.39
CA PHE A 496 4.22 19.50 -35.68
C PHE A 496 4.88 18.16 -36.00
N LYS A 497 6.18 18.02 -35.73
CA LYS A 497 6.94 16.78 -35.97
C LYS A 497 6.44 15.59 -35.14
N LEU A 498 5.81 15.84 -34.00
CA LEU A 498 5.27 14.81 -33.11
C LEU A 498 3.92 14.26 -33.59
N LEU A 499 3.22 14.97 -34.49
CA LEU A 499 1.98 14.49 -35.08
C LEU A 499 2.22 13.35 -36.06
N ASP A 500 1.20 12.53 -36.30
CA ASP A 500 1.24 11.54 -37.37
C ASP A 500 1.24 12.22 -38.76
N ILE A 501 1.74 11.50 -39.77
CA ILE A 501 1.92 12.05 -41.14
C ILE A 501 0.60 12.55 -41.72
N LYS A 502 -0.53 11.86 -41.48
CA LYS A 502 -1.83 12.27 -42.02
C LYS A 502 -2.29 13.59 -41.41
N SER A 503 -2.13 13.73 -40.09
CA SER A 503 -2.38 14.97 -39.36
C SER A 503 -1.50 16.11 -39.86
N GLN A 504 -0.19 15.86 -40.03
CA GLN A 504 0.75 16.83 -40.57
C GLN A 504 0.31 17.38 -41.94
N LEU A 505 -0.09 16.48 -42.85
CA LEU A 505 -0.59 16.84 -44.18
C LEU A 505 -1.90 17.65 -44.13
N LEU A 506 -2.81 17.30 -43.21
CA LEU A 506 -4.08 17.99 -43.03
C LEU A 506 -3.91 19.44 -42.56
N ILE A 507 -2.85 19.76 -41.83
CA ILE A 507 -2.55 21.14 -41.41
C ILE A 507 -1.75 21.89 -42.48
N LEU A 508 -0.75 21.23 -43.06
CA LEU A 508 0.16 21.85 -44.02
C LEU A 508 -0.57 22.29 -45.31
N CYS A 509 -1.50 21.49 -45.82
CA CYS A 509 -2.20 21.80 -47.07
C CYS A 509 -3.05 23.09 -46.99
N PRO A 510 -3.94 23.28 -45.98
CA PRO A 510 -4.64 24.54 -45.77
C PRO A 510 -3.69 25.71 -45.53
N PHE A 511 -2.62 25.51 -44.77
CA PHE A 511 -1.66 26.56 -44.46
C PHE A 511 -0.97 27.09 -45.73
N LEU A 512 -0.38 26.20 -46.54
CA LEU A 512 0.25 26.56 -47.81
C LEU A 512 -0.73 27.20 -48.79
N LYS A 513 -1.99 26.75 -48.80
CA LYS A 513 -3.04 27.35 -49.64
C LYS A 513 -3.38 28.78 -49.22
N LYS A 514 -3.42 29.05 -47.91
CA LYS A 514 -3.82 30.35 -47.35
C LYS A 514 -2.67 31.37 -47.35
N HIS A 515 -1.47 30.97 -46.97
CA HIS A 515 -0.33 31.87 -46.75
C HIS A 515 0.74 31.79 -47.84
N GLY A 516 0.70 30.78 -48.71
CA GLY A 516 1.74 30.54 -49.71
C GLY A 516 3.11 30.27 -49.06
N LEU A 517 4.19 30.57 -49.79
CA LEU A 517 5.56 30.53 -49.29
C LEU A 517 6.01 31.84 -48.63
N LYS A 518 5.10 32.81 -48.43
CA LYS A 518 5.45 34.14 -47.93
C LYS A 518 5.58 34.17 -46.40
N SER A 519 6.81 33.91 -45.97
CA SER A 519 7.56 34.46 -44.81
C SER A 519 7.17 34.20 -43.35
N VAL A 520 5.93 33.94 -42.95
CA VAL A 520 5.62 33.93 -41.50
C VAL A 520 6.38 32.83 -40.74
N PHE A 521 6.59 31.66 -41.35
CA PHE A 521 7.35 30.54 -40.77
C PHE A 521 8.66 30.20 -41.51
N LEU A 522 9.17 31.06 -42.39
CA LEU A 522 10.45 30.81 -43.09
C LEU A 522 11.63 30.92 -42.11
N THR A 523 11.84 29.87 -41.33
CA THR A 523 13.08 29.62 -40.58
C THR A 523 14.02 28.79 -41.44
N LYS A 524 15.34 28.85 -41.19
CA LYS A 524 16.32 27.97 -41.86
C LYS A 524 15.97 26.49 -41.69
N SER A 525 15.32 26.12 -40.58
CA SER A 525 14.87 24.76 -40.27
C SER A 525 13.51 24.37 -40.86
N PHE A 526 12.70 25.33 -41.33
CA PHE A 526 11.37 25.05 -41.89
C PHE A 526 11.49 24.21 -43.16
N ASN A 527 12.37 24.60 -44.08
CA ASN A 527 12.59 23.86 -45.33
C ASN A 527 13.04 22.42 -45.05
N VAL A 528 13.97 22.23 -44.10
CA VAL A 528 14.44 20.89 -43.71
C VAL A 528 13.29 20.04 -43.16
N THR A 529 12.48 20.61 -42.25
CA THR A 529 11.33 19.93 -41.65
C THR A 529 10.27 19.61 -42.70
N LEU A 530 9.97 20.55 -43.59
CA LEU A 530 9.05 20.37 -44.70
C LEU A 530 9.51 19.22 -45.60
N THR A 531 10.76 19.25 -46.07
CA THR A 531 11.34 18.19 -46.90
C THR A 531 11.29 16.83 -46.19
N GLU A 532 11.60 16.77 -44.90
CA GLU A 532 11.52 15.52 -44.13
C GLU A 532 10.09 14.95 -44.10
N VAL A 533 9.09 15.80 -43.85
CA VAL A 533 7.67 15.39 -43.84
C VAL A 533 7.19 14.97 -45.23
N LEU A 534 7.56 15.70 -46.28
CA LEU A 534 7.23 15.33 -47.66
C LEU A 534 7.84 13.96 -48.01
N ASN A 535 9.11 13.72 -47.65
CA ASN A 535 9.79 12.44 -47.89
C ASN A 535 9.12 11.29 -47.12
N LYS A 536 8.76 11.50 -45.85
CA LYS A 536 8.03 10.52 -45.04
C LYS A 536 6.65 10.21 -45.62
N ALA A 537 5.94 11.21 -46.12
CA ALA A 537 4.64 11.04 -46.75
C ALA A 537 4.73 10.24 -48.06
N VAL A 538 5.76 10.46 -48.87
CA VAL A 538 6.04 9.67 -50.09
C VAL A 538 6.33 8.21 -49.71
N ALA A 539 7.25 7.98 -48.77
CA ALA A 539 7.59 6.62 -48.32
C ALA A 539 6.37 5.86 -47.76
N ALA A 540 5.55 6.50 -46.92
CA ALA A 540 4.32 5.90 -46.40
C ALA A 540 3.30 5.57 -47.50
N SER A 541 3.24 6.39 -48.57
CA SER A 541 2.38 6.09 -49.71
C SER A 541 2.87 4.94 -50.57
N GLU A 542 4.18 4.78 -50.69
CA GLU A 542 4.82 3.65 -51.38
C GLU A 542 4.64 2.34 -50.59
N GLU A 543 4.75 2.38 -49.26
CA GLU A 543 4.44 1.24 -48.39
C GLU A 543 2.97 0.83 -48.49
N GLU A 544 2.01 1.77 -48.39
CA GLU A 544 0.59 1.45 -48.58
C GLU A 544 0.29 0.88 -49.99
N GLU A 545 1.00 1.35 -51.02
CA GLU A 545 0.84 0.85 -52.38
C GLU A 545 1.46 -0.54 -52.56
N ASN A 546 2.60 -0.80 -51.94
CA ASN A 546 3.24 -2.11 -51.88
C ASN A 546 2.35 -3.12 -51.13
N ASP A 547 1.88 -2.79 -49.93
CA ASP A 547 0.95 -3.62 -49.15
C ASP A 547 -0.34 -3.89 -49.94
N ARG A 548 -0.91 -2.87 -50.60
CA ARG A 548 -2.09 -3.07 -51.45
C ARG A 548 -1.76 -3.88 -52.70
N SER A 549 -0.55 -3.79 -53.24
CA SER A 549 -0.13 -4.56 -54.40
C SER A 549 0.11 -6.03 -54.06
N GLU A 550 0.67 -6.33 -52.87
CA GLU A 550 0.80 -7.67 -52.31
C GLU A 550 -0.58 -8.26 -52.00
N HIS A 551 -1.44 -7.48 -51.34
CA HIS A 551 -2.81 -7.90 -51.04
C HIS A 551 -3.68 -8.01 -52.31
N ARG A 552 -3.35 -7.27 -53.39
CA ARG A 552 -3.95 -7.43 -54.74
C ARG A 552 -3.38 -8.62 -55.49
N LEU A 553 -2.10 -8.95 -55.34
CA LEU A 553 -1.52 -10.19 -55.87
C LEU A 553 -2.21 -11.40 -55.23
N GLU A 554 -2.51 -11.31 -53.93
CA GLU A 554 -3.24 -12.33 -53.17
C GLU A 554 -4.75 -12.36 -53.51
N ASN A 555 -5.34 -11.22 -53.88
CA ASN A 555 -6.77 -11.09 -54.26
C ASN A 555 -7.04 -10.99 -55.77
N SER A 556 -6.06 -11.22 -56.65
CA SER A 556 -6.23 -11.14 -58.11
C SER A 556 -6.96 -12.35 -58.72
N ARG A 557 -8.16 -12.63 -58.21
CA ARG A 557 -9.33 -12.98 -59.02
C ARG A 557 -10.46 -11.99 -58.71
N LYS A 558 -10.61 -11.01 -59.62
CA LYS A 558 -11.70 -10.02 -59.76
C LYS A 558 -11.59 -8.75 -58.90
N PHE A 559 -11.08 -7.67 -59.49
CA PHE A 559 -11.79 -6.44 -59.87
C PHE A 559 -10.77 -5.31 -60.12
N THR A 560 -11.02 -4.51 -61.16
CA THR A 560 -10.19 -3.36 -61.55
C THR A 560 -10.84 -2.03 -61.20
N GLU A 561 -9.99 -1.07 -60.81
CA GLU A 561 -10.17 0.36 -60.49
C GLU A 561 -10.80 0.77 -59.14
N PRO A 562 -10.41 1.94 -58.54
CA PRO A 562 -9.64 3.07 -59.11
C PRO A 562 -8.39 3.56 -58.32
N SER A 563 -7.31 3.90 -59.05
CA SER A 563 -6.04 4.52 -58.58
C SER A 563 -6.02 6.06 -58.64
N LYS A 564 -7.00 6.68 -59.30
CA LYS A 564 -6.98 8.11 -59.70
C LYS A 564 -7.01 9.15 -58.55
N LYS A 565 -7.24 8.76 -57.30
CA LYS A 565 -7.31 9.68 -56.15
C LYS A 565 -5.95 9.88 -55.46
N LEU A 566 -5.08 8.86 -55.50
CA LEU A 566 -3.71 8.93 -55.00
C LEU A 566 -2.82 9.69 -55.99
N GLU A 567 -2.99 9.40 -57.28
CA GLU A 567 -2.30 10.08 -58.39
C GLU A 567 -2.55 11.60 -58.39
N LYS A 568 -3.78 12.05 -58.08
CA LYS A 568 -4.08 13.48 -57.90
C LYS A 568 -3.43 14.11 -56.67
N ARG A 569 -3.22 13.35 -55.58
CA ARG A 569 -2.53 13.84 -54.39
C ARG A 569 -1.04 14.01 -54.65
N ILE A 570 -0.44 13.02 -55.33
CA ILE A 570 0.96 13.07 -55.80
C ILE A 570 1.16 14.23 -56.77
N GLN A 571 0.25 14.46 -57.72
CA GLN A 571 0.34 15.61 -58.64
C GLN A 571 0.26 16.97 -57.95
N VAL A 572 -0.61 17.13 -56.94
CA VAL A 572 -0.68 18.37 -56.14
C VAL A 572 0.59 18.58 -55.31
N PHE A 573 1.15 17.48 -54.78
CA PHE A 573 2.43 17.47 -54.06
C PHE A 573 3.60 17.85 -54.97
N TRP A 574 3.63 17.29 -56.17
CA TRP A 574 4.65 17.54 -57.19
C TRP A 574 4.56 18.97 -57.71
N LEU A 575 3.36 19.52 -57.91
CA LEU A 575 3.16 20.94 -58.25
C LEU A 575 3.61 21.90 -57.14
N ALA A 576 3.50 21.50 -55.87
CA ALA A 576 4.02 22.29 -54.75
C ALA A 576 5.56 22.23 -54.68
N ALA A 577 6.16 21.07 -54.97
CA ALA A 577 7.61 20.88 -55.06
C ALA A 577 8.23 21.59 -56.27
N VAL A 578 7.59 21.55 -57.45
CA VAL A 578 8.04 22.26 -58.66
C VAL A 578 8.01 23.78 -58.47
N ARG A 579 7.00 24.32 -57.76
CA ARG A 579 6.97 25.74 -57.40
C ARG A 579 8.03 26.15 -56.36
N LEU A 580 8.53 25.22 -55.56
CA LEU A 580 9.66 25.45 -54.66
C LEU A 580 10.98 25.58 -55.45
N ASP A 581 11.11 24.86 -56.57
CA ASP A 581 12.30 24.87 -57.42
C ASP A 581 12.37 26.13 -58.31
N GLU A 582 11.22 26.61 -58.83
CA GLU A 582 11.12 27.86 -59.62
C GLU A 582 11.48 29.13 -58.83
N PHE A 583 11.50 29.07 -57.49
CA PHE A 583 11.90 30.21 -56.63
C PHE A 583 13.38 30.18 -56.21
N TYR A 584 14.12 29.11 -56.52
CA TYR A 584 15.51 28.90 -56.06
C TYR A 584 16.58 29.15 -57.13
N HIS A 585 16.19 29.47 -58.36
CA HIS A 585 17.11 29.96 -59.38
C HIS A 585 16.65 31.32 -59.91
N PRO A 586 17.44 32.40 -59.75
CA PRO A 586 17.26 33.62 -60.54
C PRO A 586 17.35 33.33 -62.04
#